data_AF-A0A956U3D0-F1
#
_entry.id   AF-A0A956U3D0-F1
#
_cell.length_a   1.000
_cell.length_b   1.000
_cell.length_c   1.000
_cell.angle_alpha   90.00
_cell.angle_beta   90.00
_cell.angle_gamma   90.00
#
_symmetry.space_group_name_H-M   'P 1'
#
loop_
_entity.id
_entity.type
_entity.pdbx_description
1 polymer ?
#
loop_
_entity_poly.entity_id
_entity_poly.type
_entity_poly.pdbx_seq_one_letter_code
_entity_poly.pdbx_strand_id
1 'polypeptide(L)'
;MEEELIGVKIEHNDYWEWEGFDGVLMEDSCITEIRVGEKIVFVGSFQLTDAHPAYAAGKAFKGGQIEFDGVSEYVWTGQHVKPQKGKFKKKNLGGVDAMFFENGWYYTLGEWGELRFRAESKAIKIRK
;
A
#
# COMPACT_ATOMS: atom_id res chain seq x y z
N MET A 1 -30.20 -4.38 -34.92
CA MET A 1 -30.37 -4.05 -33.49
C MET A 1 -29.05 -4.42 -32.86
N GLU A 2 -28.09 -3.52 -32.95
CA GLU A 2 -26.74 -3.71 -32.40
C GLU A 2 -26.79 -3.33 -30.91
N GLU A 3 -26.41 -4.27 -30.05
CA GLU A 3 -26.26 -4.03 -28.62
C GLU A 3 -25.00 -3.20 -28.40
N GLU A 4 -25.19 -1.95 -28.00
CA GLU A 4 -24.11 -1.05 -27.56
C GLU A 4 -23.63 -1.54 -26.17
N LEU A 5 -22.58 -2.36 -26.14
CA LEU A 5 -21.84 -2.68 -24.93
C LEU A 5 -21.10 -1.41 -24.50
N ILE A 6 -21.68 -0.73 -23.50
CA ILE A 6 -21.09 0.43 -22.83
C ILE A 6 -19.71 0.02 -22.30
N GLY A 7 -18.64 0.45 -22.97
CA GLY A 7 -17.27 0.18 -22.57
C GLY A 7 -16.97 0.85 -21.23
N VAL A 8 -17.21 0.13 -20.13
CA VAL A 8 -16.74 0.55 -18.81
C VAL A 8 -15.21 0.54 -18.87
N LYS A 9 -14.62 1.72 -18.91
CA LYS A 9 -13.17 1.86 -18.80
C LYS A 9 -12.78 1.40 -17.40
N ILE A 10 -12.10 0.27 -17.31
CA ILE A 10 -11.49 -0.19 -16.06
C ILE A 10 -10.35 0.77 -15.78
N GLU A 11 -10.46 1.54 -14.71
CA GLU A 11 -9.33 2.28 -14.17
C GLU A 11 -8.47 1.29 -13.39
N HIS A 12 -7.25 1.05 -13.86
CA HIS A 12 -6.21 0.27 -13.19
C HIS A 12 -4.94 1.12 -13.13
N ASN A 13 -4.30 1.18 -11.98
CA ASN A 13 -3.10 1.97 -11.77
C ASN A 13 -2.24 1.33 -10.67
N ASP A 14 -1.02 0.93 -11.04
CA ASP A 14 -0.08 0.29 -10.12
C ASP A 14 0.57 1.31 -9.19
N TYR A 15 1.10 0.86 -8.05
CA TYR A 15 1.62 1.78 -7.03
C TYR A 15 2.74 2.71 -7.55
N TRP A 16 3.54 2.28 -8.52
CA TRP A 16 4.64 3.08 -9.06
C TRP A 16 4.16 4.24 -9.93
N GLU A 17 2.88 4.27 -10.32
CA GLU A 17 2.26 5.40 -11.02
C GLU A 17 1.65 6.43 -10.06
N TRP A 18 1.70 6.17 -8.75
CA TRP A 18 1.15 7.08 -7.74
C TRP A 18 2.12 8.20 -7.40
N GLU A 19 1.58 9.42 -7.32
CA GLU A 19 2.35 10.59 -6.89
C GLU A 19 3.08 10.33 -5.56
N GLY A 20 4.41 10.51 -5.58
CA GLY A 20 5.27 10.38 -4.41
C GLY A 20 5.79 8.96 -4.14
N PHE A 21 5.35 7.95 -4.89
CA PHE A 21 5.85 6.57 -4.80
C PHE A 21 7.05 6.32 -5.73
N ASP A 22 7.40 7.31 -6.56
CA ASP A 22 8.58 7.27 -7.43
C ASP A 22 9.85 6.89 -6.65
N GLY A 23 10.53 5.86 -7.14
CA GLY A 23 11.77 5.38 -6.54
C GLY A 23 11.61 4.56 -5.26
N VAL A 24 10.42 4.00 -5.03
CA VAL A 24 10.20 2.95 -4.01
C VAL A 24 9.86 1.64 -4.72
N LEU A 25 10.48 0.53 -4.32
CA LEU A 25 10.17 -0.83 -4.79
C LEU A 25 9.39 -1.56 -3.72
N MET A 26 8.08 -1.74 -3.92
CA MET A 26 7.23 -2.37 -2.91
C MET A 26 7.49 -3.86 -2.77
N GLU A 27 7.82 -4.56 -3.86
CA GLU A 27 8.08 -6.00 -3.89
C GLU A 27 9.26 -6.40 -3.00
N ASP A 28 10.24 -5.50 -2.87
CA ASP A 28 11.39 -5.68 -1.97
C ASP A 28 11.14 -5.08 -0.57
N SER A 29 10.05 -4.34 -0.37
CA SER A 29 9.72 -3.67 0.89
C SER A 29 9.09 -4.61 1.91
N CYS A 30 9.28 -4.29 3.19
CA CYS A 30 8.80 -5.12 4.29
C CYS A 30 7.91 -4.34 5.25
N ILE A 31 6.69 -4.84 5.49
CA ILE A 31 5.72 -4.24 6.40
C ILE A 31 5.86 -4.86 7.79
N THR A 32 5.83 -3.99 8.79
CA THR A 32 5.98 -4.32 10.21
C THR A 32 4.74 -4.01 11.04
N GLU A 33 3.78 -3.29 10.44
CA GLU A 33 2.50 -2.98 11.06
C GLU A 33 1.49 -2.54 9.99
N ILE A 34 0.23 -2.95 10.17
CA ILE A 34 -0.90 -2.45 9.41
C ILE A 34 -1.96 -1.99 10.41
N ARG A 35 -2.41 -0.74 10.25
CA ARG A 35 -3.52 -0.17 11.04
C ARG A 35 -4.73 -0.03 10.13
N VAL A 36 -5.90 -0.37 10.65
CA VAL A 36 -7.18 -0.26 9.96
C VAL A 36 -8.19 0.50 10.82
N GLY A 37 -9.03 1.30 10.17
CA GLY A 37 -10.02 2.20 10.79
C GLY A 37 -10.45 3.25 9.78
N GLU A 38 -10.69 4.49 10.24
CA GLU A 38 -10.95 5.67 9.37
C GLU A 38 -9.75 6.03 8.49
N LYS A 39 -8.58 5.45 8.81
CA LYS A 39 -7.35 5.50 8.04
C LYS A 39 -6.78 4.10 7.94
N ILE A 40 -6.14 3.80 6.82
CA ILE A 40 -5.31 2.60 6.66
C ILE A 40 -3.85 3.04 6.58
N VAL A 41 -3.00 2.44 7.43
CA VAL A 41 -1.59 2.81 7.52
C VAL A 41 -0.72 1.56 7.46
N PHE A 42 0.18 1.50 6.49
CA PHE A 42 1.24 0.50 6.38
C PHE A 42 2.54 1.09 6.90
N VAL A 43 3.15 0.48 7.91
CA VAL A 43 4.44 0.92 8.47
C VAL A 43 5.49 -0.13 8.16
N GLY A 44 6.62 0.27 7.60
CA GLY A 44 7.60 -0.67 7.11
C GLY A 44 8.98 -0.10 6.87
N SER A 45 9.85 -0.97 6.37
CA SER A 45 11.10 -0.62 5.73
C SER A 45 10.92 -0.73 4.23
N PHE A 46 11.09 0.39 3.53
CA PHE A 46 10.87 0.50 2.10
C PHE A 46 12.19 0.47 1.36
N GLN A 47 12.25 -0.34 0.31
CA GLN A 47 13.39 -0.39 -0.60
C GLN A 47 13.33 0.83 -1.53
N LEU A 48 14.39 1.63 -1.53
CA LEU A 48 14.53 2.81 -2.37
C LEU A 48 15.41 2.51 -3.58
N THR A 49 15.06 3.06 -4.73
CA THR A 49 15.94 3.14 -5.90
C THR A 49 16.81 4.39 -5.83
N ASP A 50 17.82 4.46 -6.69
CA ASP A 50 18.71 5.62 -6.85
C ASP A 50 17.99 6.91 -7.29
N ALA A 51 16.78 6.79 -7.84
CA ALA A 51 15.93 7.92 -8.18
C ALA A 51 15.33 8.61 -6.94
N HIS A 52 15.21 7.92 -5.80
CA HIS A 52 14.57 8.50 -4.62
C HIS A 52 15.51 9.48 -3.90
N PRO A 53 15.08 10.71 -3.53
CA PRO A 53 15.95 11.72 -2.91
C PRO A 53 16.60 11.31 -1.58
N ALA A 54 15.99 10.37 -0.86
CA ALA A 54 16.52 9.82 0.40
C ALA A 54 17.45 8.61 0.19
N TYR A 55 17.69 8.20 -1.06
CA TYR A 55 18.62 7.13 -1.39
C TYR A 55 20.05 7.54 -1.04
N ALA A 56 20.77 6.63 -0.39
CA ALA A 56 22.20 6.71 -0.22
C ALA A 56 22.79 5.33 -0.49
N ALA A 57 23.93 5.28 -1.18
CA ALA A 57 24.60 4.02 -1.50
C ALA A 57 24.80 3.19 -0.21
N GLY A 58 24.33 1.93 -0.22
CA GLY A 58 24.35 1.03 0.93
C GLY A 58 23.25 1.23 1.97
N LYS A 59 22.34 2.20 1.79
CA LYS A 59 21.14 2.44 2.63
C LYS A 59 19.87 2.42 1.77
N ALA A 60 19.68 1.33 1.04
CA ALA A 60 18.53 1.15 0.18
C ALA A 60 17.23 0.96 0.97
N PHE A 61 17.29 0.40 2.18
CA PHE A 61 16.12 0.29 3.06
C PHE A 61 15.97 1.49 3.97
N LYS A 62 14.81 2.16 3.91
CA LYS A 62 14.44 3.25 4.80
C LYS A 62 13.11 2.99 5.50
N GLY A 63 13.07 3.26 6.81
CA GLY A 63 11.81 3.21 7.55
C GLY A 63 10.84 4.29 7.04
N GLY A 64 9.56 3.96 6.96
CA GLY A 64 8.55 4.90 6.50
C GLY A 64 7.13 4.44 6.80
N GLN A 65 6.16 5.09 6.19
CA GLN A 65 4.77 4.64 6.20
C GLN A 65 4.03 5.07 4.94
N ILE A 66 3.05 4.27 4.54
CA ILE A 66 2.03 4.61 3.54
C ILE A 66 0.73 4.86 4.29
N GLU A 67 0.07 5.97 4.01
CA GLU A 67 -1.17 6.39 4.61
C GLU A 67 -2.26 6.50 3.56
N PHE A 68 -3.42 5.97 3.89
CA PHE A 68 -4.67 6.14 3.15
C PHE A 68 -5.69 6.78 4.09
N ASP A 69 -6.18 7.96 3.72
CA ASP A 69 -7.10 8.77 4.51
C ASP A 69 -8.51 8.74 3.91
N GLY A 70 -9.53 8.99 4.74
CA GLY A 70 -10.93 8.96 4.30
C GLY A 70 -11.40 7.55 3.95
N VAL A 71 -11.01 6.55 4.75
CA VAL A 71 -11.37 5.15 4.48
C VAL A 71 -12.85 4.93 4.79
N SER A 72 -13.65 4.72 3.74
CA SER A 72 -15.10 4.51 3.87
C SER A 72 -15.48 3.03 4.01
N GLU A 73 -14.67 2.13 3.43
CA GLU A 73 -14.95 0.70 3.39
C GLU A 73 -13.63 -0.07 3.30
N TYR A 74 -13.53 -1.20 4.01
CA TYR A 74 -12.42 -2.12 3.85
C TYR A 74 -12.82 -3.58 4.12
N VAL A 75 -12.14 -4.49 3.44
CA VAL A 75 -12.23 -5.94 3.60
C VAL A 75 -10.81 -6.48 3.70
N TRP A 76 -10.53 -7.24 4.76
CA TRP A 76 -9.22 -7.86 4.95
C TRP A 76 -9.39 -9.38 5.10
N THR A 77 -8.91 -10.14 4.13
CA THR A 77 -8.98 -11.61 4.08
C THR A 77 -7.59 -12.24 4.17
N GLY A 78 -7.51 -13.54 4.43
CA GLY A 78 -6.21 -14.25 4.50
C GLY A 78 -5.30 -13.85 5.68
N GLN A 79 -5.87 -13.24 6.72
CA GLN A 79 -5.10 -12.76 7.87
C GLN A 79 -4.50 -13.91 8.67
N HIS A 80 -3.18 -14.04 8.67
CA HIS A 80 -2.47 -14.87 9.65
C HIS A 80 -2.15 -14.11 10.95
N VAL A 81 -2.48 -12.81 11.00
CA VAL A 81 -2.28 -11.93 12.15
C VAL A 81 -3.52 -11.06 12.34
N LYS A 82 -4.02 -10.93 13.59
CA LYS A 82 -5.21 -10.12 13.87
C LYS A 82 -4.92 -8.61 13.69
N PRO A 83 -5.86 -7.80 13.18
CA PRO A 83 -5.71 -6.36 13.06
C PRO A 83 -5.63 -5.76 14.47
N GLN A 84 -4.70 -4.84 14.70
CA GLN A 84 -4.70 -4.07 15.95
C GLN A 84 -5.46 -2.77 15.75
N LYS A 85 -6.54 -2.60 16.52
CA LYS A 85 -7.18 -1.30 16.67
C LYS A 85 -6.25 -0.41 17.50
N GLY A 86 -5.63 0.57 16.84
CA GLY A 86 -4.98 1.72 17.48
C GLY A 86 -3.78 1.43 18.39
N LYS A 87 -3.15 0.25 18.35
CA LYS A 87 -1.95 -0.05 19.15
C LYS A 87 -0.83 -0.62 18.29
N PHE A 88 0.38 -0.11 18.52
CA PHE A 88 1.63 -0.60 17.97
C PHE A 88 2.04 -1.89 18.68
N LYS A 89 2.19 -2.99 17.94
CA LYS A 89 3.24 -3.97 18.25
C LYS A 89 4.04 -4.19 16.98
N LYS A 90 5.35 -4.00 17.06
CA LYS A 90 6.30 -4.45 16.03
C LYS A 90 6.18 -5.97 15.91
N LYS A 91 5.48 -6.44 14.90
CA LYS A 91 5.57 -7.82 14.42
C LYS A 91 5.92 -7.70 12.96
N ASN A 92 7.02 -8.30 12.52
CA ASN A 92 7.29 -8.37 11.10
C ASN A 92 6.08 -9.06 10.43
N LEU A 93 5.37 -8.34 9.56
CA LEU A 93 4.18 -8.82 8.87
C LEU A 93 4.54 -9.42 7.51
N GLY A 94 5.71 -9.07 6.96
CA GLY A 94 6.28 -9.71 5.78
C GLY A 94 6.58 -8.77 4.62
N GLY A 95 6.71 -9.33 3.42
CA GLY A 95 6.88 -8.60 2.14
C GLY A 95 5.55 -8.20 1.48
N VAL A 96 5.60 -7.20 0.59
CA VAL A 96 4.46 -6.81 -0.26
C VAL A 96 4.52 -7.62 -1.56
N ASP A 97 3.44 -8.31 -1.91
CA ASP A 97 3.35 -9.06 -3.18
C ASP A 97 2.72 -8.22 -4.29
N ALA A 98 1.71 -7.41 -3.95
CA ALA A 98 1.03 -6.53 -4.91
C ALA A 98 0.42 -5.30 -4.23
N MET A 99 0.44 -4.17 -4.93
CA MET A 99 -0.23 -2.93 -4.51
C MET A 99 -0.68 -2.13 -5.74
N PHE A 100 -1.99 -1.96 -5.90
CA PHE A 100 -2.57 -1.26 -7.05
C PHE A 100 -3.94 -0.68 -6.71
N PHE A 101 -4.44 0.19 -7.60
CA PHE A 101 -5.78 0.76 -7.53
C PHE A 101 -6.56 0.28 -8.75
N GLU A 102 -7.75 -0.27 -8.52
CA GLU A 102 -8.61 -0.74 -9.59
C GLU A 102 -10.08 -0.45 -9.28
N ASN A 103 -10.84 0.11 -10.23
CA ASN A 103 -12.29 0.28 -10.13
C ASN A 103 -12.78 0.94 -8.82
N GLY A 104 -12.05 1.97 -8.35
CA GLY A 104 -12.41 2.69 -7.12
C GLY A 104 -11.91 2.03 -5.82
N TRP A 105 -11.10 0.98 -5.91
CA TRP A 105 -10.60 0.23 -4.76
C TRP A 105 -9.07 0.15 -4.79
N TYR A 106 -8.46 0.32 -3.62
CA TYR A 106 -7.08 -0.07 -3.40
C TYR A 106 -7.01 -1.55 -3.07
N TYR A 107 -6.08 -2.23 -3.71
CA TYR A 107 -5.77 -3.65 -3.51
C TYR A 107 -4.36 -3.76 -3.00
N THR A 108 -4.20 -4.48 -1.89
CA THR A 108 -2.90 -4.75 -1.29
C THR A 108 -2.82 -6.22 -0.92
N LEU A 109 -1.71 -6.84 -1.26
CA LEU A 109 -1.43 -8.24 -0.98
C LEU A 109 -0.01 -8.36 -0.44
N GLY A 110 0.18 -9.23 0.53
CA GLY A 110 1.47 -9.62 1.07
C GLY A 110 1.30 -10.83 1.99
N GLU A 111 2.35 -11.19 2.72
CA GLU A 111 2.30 -12.30 3.68
C GLU A 111 1.25 -12.10 4.80
N TRP A 112 0.77 -10.87 5.00
CA TRP A 112 -0.31 -10.52 5.92
C TRP A 112 -1.73 -10.74 5.35
N GLY A 113 -1.84 -11.28 4.14
CA GLY A 113 -3.09 -11.50 3.43
C GLY A 113 -3.50 -10.30 2.56
N GLU A 114 -4.74 -10.33 2.11
CA GLU A 114 -5.29 -9.37 1.15
C GLU A 114 -6.13 -8.31 1.87
N LEU A 115 -5.76 -7.04 1.72
CA LEU A 115 -6.54 -5.90 2.21
C LEU A 115 -7.01 -5.07 1.01
N ARG A 116 -8.34 -4.98 0.87
CA ARG A 116 -9.06 -4.19 -0.14
C ARG A 116 -9.81 -3.06 0.53
N PHE A 117 -9.72 -1.85 0.02
CA PHE A 117 -10.39 -0.70 0.65
C PHE A 117 -10.63 0.47 -0.29
N ARG A 118 -11.52 1.37 0.12
CA ARG A 118 -11.76 2.68 -0.52
C ARG A 118 -11.19 3.78 0.36
N ALA A 119 -10.54 4.77 -0.24
CA ALA A 119 -9.96 5.92 0.45
C ALA A 119 -10.00 7.16 -0.45
N GLU A 120 -10.03 8.35 0.17
CA GLU A 120 -10.07 9.63 -0.53
C GLU A 120 -8.69 10.10 -0.98
N SER A 121 -7.65 9.78 -0.20
CA SER A 121 -6.28 10.16 -0.53
C SER A 121 -5.27 9.14 -0.06
N LYS A 122 -4.07 9.21 -0.66
CA LYS A 122 -2.92 8.37 -0.33
C LYS A 122 -1.67 9.23 -0.23
N ALA A 123 -0.73 8.82 0.62
CA ALA A 123 0.58 9.44 0.72
C ALA A 123 1.62 8.44 1.23
N ILE A 124 2.88 8.59 0.82
CA ILE A 124 4.01 7.86 1.37
C ILE A 124 4.98 8.82 2.06
N LYS A 125 5.47 8.42 3.24
CA LYS A 125 6.38 9.20 4.08
C LYS A 125 7.60 8.36 4.42
N ILE A 126 8.71 8.62 3.73
CA ILE A 126 10.01 7.99 3.98
C ILE A 126 10.82 8.82 4.99
N ARG A 127 11.38 8.19 6.01
CA ARG A 127 12.27 8.86 6.97
C ARG A 127 13.61 9.19 6.31
N LYS A 128 14.09 10.41 6.52
CA LYS A 128 15.41 10.87 6.07
C LYS A 128 16.53 10.09 6.76
#